data_AF-A0A0B1SQ78-F1
#
_entry.id   AF-A0A0B1SQ78-F1
#
_cell.length_a   1.000
_cell.length_b   1.000
_cell.length_c   1.000
_cell.angle_alpha   90.00
_cell.angle_beta   90.00
_cell.angle_gamma   90.00
#
_symmetry.space_group_name_H-M   'P 1'
#
loop_
_entity.id
_entity.type
_entity.pdbx_description
1 polymer ?
#
loop_
_entity_poly.entity_id
_entity_poly.type
_entity_poly.pdbx_seq_one_letter_code
_entity_poly.pdbx_strand_id
1 'polypeptide(L)'
;MNLLAYFAVLAVSTLVDFIECGRDFYKILGVPKNANANQIKKAYRKLAKELHPDKHQDDPLAHEKFQDLGAAYEVLSDKEKRATYDRHGEEGVKKMMGGGGGHDPFASFFGDFFGGGHDSSEDERPRGADVVFDLFVTLEEVYVGHFVEVKRKKSVYKQTSGTRKCNCRHEMRTEQIGMGRFQMYQVQVCDECPNVKLVQETRTLEIEVEVGADDGQEQVFVGEGEPHIEGDPGDLKVRINVQKHPRVLSRLDLTS
;
A
#
# COMPACT_ATOMS: atom_id res chain seq x y z
N MET A 1 -11.10 -29.98 -60.74
CA MET A 1 -11.47 -29.82 -59.32
C MET A 1 -11.41 -28.35 -58.98
N ASN A 2 -12.52 -27.81 -58.46
CA ASN A 2 -12.83 -26.38 -58.41
C ASN A 2 -11.82 -25.56 -57.58
N LEU A 3 -11.18 -24.58 -58.22
CA LEU A 3 -10.35 -23.55 -57.57
C LEU A 3 -11.15 -22.81 -56.47
N LEU A 4 -12.46 -22.63 -56.69
CA LEU A 4 -13.41 -22.08 -55.72
C LEU A 4 -13.54 -22.94 -54.45
N ALA A 5 -13.41 -24.26 -54.54
CA ALA A 5 -13.47 -25.14 -53.37
C ALA A 5 -12.19 -25.03 -52.53
N TYR A 6 -11.04 -24.79 -53.16
CA TYR A 6 -9.77 -24.62 -52.46
C TYR A 6 -9.71 -23.30 -51.69
N PHE A 7 -10.20 -22.21 -52.30
CA PHE A 7 -10.36 -20.93 -51.60
C PHE A 7 -11.38 -20.99 -50.47
N ALA A 8 -12.46 -21.75 -50.62
CA ALA A 8 -13.42 -21.95 -49.55
C ALA A 8 -12.81 -22.72 -48.37
N VAL A 9 -12.00 -23.76 -48.61
CA VAL A 9 -11.33 -24.53 -47.55
C VAL A 9 -10.23 -23.71 -46.86
N LEU A 10 -9.46 -22.90 -47.60
CA LEU A 10 -8.47 -21.98 -47.02
C LEU A 10 -9.13 -20.85 -46.21
N ALA A 11 -10.23 -20.28 -46.70
CA ALA A 11 -10.98 -19.27 -45.96
C ALA A 11 -11.59 -19.86 -44.68
N VAL A 12 -12.13 -21.09 -44.75
CA VAL A 12 -12.64 -21.79 -43.56
C VAL A 12 -11.52 -22.15 -42.59
N SER A 13 -10.33 -22.57 -43.04
CA SER A 13 -9.21 -22.82 -42.12
C SER A 13 -8.71 -21.55 -41.44
N THR A 14 -8.68 -20.41 -42.13
CA THR A 14 -8.32 -19.11 -41.51
C THR A 14 -9.42 -18.52 -40.62
N LEU A 15 -10.68 -18.95 -40.80
CA LEU A 15 -11.80 -18.54 -39.94
C LEU A 15 -11.89 -19.37 -38.65
N VAL A 16 -11.30 -20.57 -38.62
CA VAL A 16 -11.26 -21.43 -37.42
C VAL A 16 -10.27 -20.92 -36.37
N ASP A 17 -9.30 -20.07 -36.75
CA ASP A 17 -8.36 -19.44 -35.81
C ASP A 17 -8.93 -18.15 -35.14
N PHE A 18 -10.16 -17.77 -35.48
CA PHE A 18 -10.83 -16.55 -35.00
C PHE A 18 -11.99 -16.84 -34.04
N ILE A 19 -11.84 -17.79 -33.10
CA ILE A 19 -12.85 -18.03 -32.05
C ILE A 19 -12.19 -18.30 -30.71
N GLU A 20 -11.83 -17.22 -30.01
CA GLU A 20 -12.06 -17.04 -28.57
C GLU A 20 -11.82 -15.55 -28.25
N CYS A 21 -12.87 -14.73 -28.41
CA CYS A 21 -12.86 -13.31 -28.06
C CYS A 21 -13.02 -13.14 -26.54
N GLY A 22 -12.07 -13.70 -25.79
CA GLY A 22 -11.93 -13.54 -24.34
C GLY A 22 -10.46 -13.33 -24.00
N ARG A 23 -10.16 -12.44 -23.06
CA ARG A 23 -8.78 -12.17 -22.62
C ARG A 23 -8.24 -13.42 -21.92
N ASP A 24 -7.21 -14.05 -22.50
CA ASP A 24 -6.52 -15.17 -21.86
C ASP A 24 -5.39 -14.64 -20.96
N PHE A 25 -5.64 -14.63 -19.65
CA PHE A 25 -4.70 -14.12 -18.64
C PHE A 25 -3.38 -14.89 -18.63
N TYR A 26 -3.38 -16.16 -19.05
CA TYR A 26 -2.14 -16.94 -19.18
C TYR A 26 -1.29 -16.46 -20.36
N LYS A 27 -1.94 -16.12 -21.49
CA LYS A 27 -1.26 -15.55 -22.66
C LYS A 27 -0.74 -14.14 -22.37
N ILE A 28 -1.50 -13.32 -21.65
CA ILE A 28 -1.09 -11.96 -21.25
C ILE A 28 0.17 -11.99 -20.38
N LEU A 29 0.23 -12.90 -19.41
CA LEU A 29 1.41 -13.09 -18.55
C LEU A 29 2.54 -13.90 -19.21
N GLY A 30 2.30 -14.48 -20.40
CA GLY A 30 3.27 -15.32 -21.09
C GLY A 30 3.64 -16.61 -20.34
N VAL A 31 2.70 -17.17 -19.57
CA VAL A 31 2.91 -18.36 -18.74
C VAL A 31 1.96 -19.49 -19.15
N PRO A 32 2.36 -20.77 -19.04
CA PRO A 32 1.46 -21.88 -19.34
C PRO A 32 0.37 -22.02 -18.27
N LYS A 33 -0.77 -22.63 -18.62
CA LYS A 33 -1.92 -22.83 -17.69
C LYS A 33 -1.56 -23.62 -16.42
N ASN A 34 -0.51 -24.44 -16.46
CA ASN A 34 0.01 -25.20 -15.32
C ASN A 34 1.06 -24.45 -14.48
N ALA A 35 1.28 -23.15 -14.72
CA ALA A 35 2.29 -22.37 -14.01
C ALA A 35 2.03 -22.28 -12.51
N ASN A 36 3.10 -22.36 -11.71
CA ASN A 36 3.04 -22.18 -10.27
C ASN A 36 2.92 -20.68 -9.90
N ALA A 37 2.38 -20.35 -8.72
CA ALA A 37 2.20 -18.96 -8.26
C ALA A 37 3.50 -18.15 -8.29
N ASN A 38 4.64 -18.78 -7.98
CA ASN A 38 5.96 -18.14 -8.06
C ASN A 38 6.36 -17.77 -9.50
N GLN A 39 5.99 -18.58 -10.49
CA GLN A 39 6.26 -18.30 -11.90
C GLN A 39 5.38 -17.16 -12.40
N ILE A 40 4.11 -17.15 -12.01
CA ILE A 40 3.15 -16.07 -12.30
C ILE A 40 3.64 -14.74 -11.73
N LYS A 41 4.06 -14.72 -10.46
CA LYS A 41 4.63 -13.54 -9.80
C LYS A 41 5.92 -13.05 -10.46
N LYS A 42 6.79 -13.96 -10.88
CA LYS A 42 8.04 -13.61 -11.58
C LYS A 42 7.76 -13.02 -12.96
N ALA A 43 6.82 -13.60 -13.72
CA ALA A 43 6.42 -13.10 -15.03
C ALA A 43 5.79 -11.71 -14.93
N TYR A 44 4.87 -11.51 -13.98
CA TYR A 44 4.27 -10.21 -13.71
C TYR A 44 5.30 -9.13 -13.40
N ARG A 45 6.24 -9.39 -12.46
CA ARG A 45 7.29 -8.42 -12.11
C ARG A 45 8.18 -8.03 -13.29
N LYS A 46 8.45 -8.97 -14.19
CA LYS A 46 9.24 -8.72 -15.39
C LYS A 46 8.47 -7.81 -16.36
N LEU A 47 7.24 -8.21 -16.70
CA LEU A 47 6.39 -7.48 -17.63
C LEU A 47 5.96 -6.11 -17.11
N ALA A 48 5.69 -5.97 -15.81
CA ALA A 48 5.31 -4.70 -15.20
C ALA A 48 6.44 -3.66 -15.25
N LYS A 49 7.71 -4.10 -15.19
CA LYS A 49 8.88 -3.22 -15.33
C LYS A 49 9.15 -2.82 -16.79
N GLU A 50 8.76 -3.67 -17.73
CA GLU A 50 8.87 -3.44 -19.18
C GLU A 50 7.75 -2.51 -19.66
N LEU A 51 6.51 -2.75 -19.24
CA LEU A 51 5.31 -2.02 -19.65
C LEU A 51 4.95 -0.83 -18.73
N HIS A 52 5.88 -0.41 -17.87
CA HIS A 52 5.61 0.68 -16.92
C HIS A 52 5.31 2.00 -17.67
N PRO A 53 4.23 2.72 -17.33
CA PRO A 53 3.81 3.92 -18.06
C PRO A 53 4.87 5.02 -18.09
N ASP A 54 5.73 5.10 -17.07
CA ASP A 54 6.87 6.03 -17.02
C ASP A 54 7.86 5.86 -18.18
N LYS A 55 8.00 4.65 -18.74
CA LYS A 55 8.89 4.36 -19.87
C LYS A 55 8.21 4.47 -21.24
N HIS A 56 6.88 4.53 -21.24
CA HIS A 56 6.03 4.48 -22.43
C HIS A 56 4.93 5.54 -22.35
N GLN A 57 5.34 6.80 -22.11
CA GLN A 57 4.43 7.94 -21.90
C GLN A 57 3.67 8.35 -23.18
N ASP A 58 4.19 7.98 -24.36
CA ASP A 58 3.67 8.41 -25.66
C ASP A 58 2.74 7.40 -26.35
N ASP A 59 2.58 6.19 -25.80
CA ASP A 59 1.74 5.13 -26.41
C ASP A 59 0.42 4.96 -25.64
N PRO A 60 -0.73 5.37 -26.21
CA PRO A 60 -2.03 5.21 -25.56
C PRO A 60 -2.41 3.73 -25.33
N LEU A 61 -1.84 2.80 -26.10
CA LEU A 61 -2.06 1.35 -25.94
C LEU A 61 -1.19 0.73 -24.83
N ALA A 62 -0.15 1.43 -24.35
CA ALA A 62 0.66 0.94 -23.24
C ALA A 62 -0.13 0.91 -21.93
N HIS A 63 -1.04 1.88 -21.76
CA HIS A 63 -1.93 1.93 -20.61
C HIS A 63 -2.87 0.72 -20.57
N GLU A 64 -3.55 0.42 -21.68
CA GLU A 64 -4.46 -0.73 -21.80
C GLU A 64 -3.74 -2.06 -21.53
N LYS A 65 -2.54 -2.25 -22.09
CA LYS A 65 -1.72 -3.44 -21.84
C LYS A 65 -1.29 -3.58 -20.38
N PHE A 66 -1.02 -2.47 -19.69
CA PHE A 66 -0.66 -2.49 -18.28
C PHE A 66 -1.87 -2.82 -17.40
N GLN A 67 -3.06 -2.31 -17.74
CA GLN A 67 -4.31 -2.69 -17.08
C GLN A 67 -4.60 -4.18 -17.23
N ASP A 68 -4.47 -4.72 -18.45
CA ASP A 68 -4.67 -6.15 -18.73
C ASP A 68 -3.66 -7.03 -17.97
N LEU A 69 -2.39 -6.60 -17.88
CA LEU A 69 -1.35 -7.30 -17.12
C LEU A 69 -1.70 -7.36 -15.63
N GLY A 70 -2.21 -6.26 -15.08
CA GLY A 70 -2.65 -6.15 -13.72
C GLY A 70 -3.83 -7.07 -13.39
N ALA A 71 -4.87 -7.03 -14.23
CA ALA A 71 -6.03 -7.90 -14.15
C ALA A 71 -5.62 -9.39 -14.18
N ALA A 72 -4.74 -9.76 -15.09
CA ALA A 72 -4.23 -11.12 -15.22
C ALA A 72 -3.52 -11.59 -13.94
N TYR A 73 -2.68 -10.75 -13.33
CA TYR A 73 -1.98 -11.09 -12.10
C TYR A 73 -2.94 -11.22 -10.91
N GLU A 74 -3.92 -10.33 -10.77
CA GLU A 74 -4.88 -10.40 -9.66
C GLU A 74 -5.66 -11.71 -9.66
N VAL A 75 -6.14 -12.14 -10.84
CA VAL A 75 -6.91 -13.38 -10.99
C VAL A 75 -6.03 -14.61 -10.81
N LEU A 76 -4.84 -14.63 -11.40
CA LEU A 76 -3.97 -15.82 -11.38
C LEU A 76 -3.11 -15.97 -10.11
N SER A 77 -2.93 -14.90 -9.32
CA SER A 77 -2.17 -14.94 -8.07
C SER A 77 -2.94 -15.57 -6.91
N ASP A 78 -4.26 -15.37 -6.86
CA ASP A 78 -5.13 -15.97 -5.85
C ASP A 78 -5.65 -17.34 -6.30
N LYS A 79 -5.60 -18.33 -5.41
CA LYS A 79 -5.98 -19.71 -5.75
C LYS A 79 -7.48 -19.85 -6.03
N GLU A 80 -8.32 -19.12 -5.32
CA GLU A 80 -9.77 -19.17 -5.45
C GLU A 80 -10.22 -18.45 -6.73
N LYS A 81 -9.68 -17.25 -6.99
CA LYS A 81 -9.94 -16.49 -8.23
C LYS A 81 -9.46 -17.26 -9.46
N ARG A 82 -8.27 -17.86 -9.40
CA ARG A 82 -7.75 -18.73 -10.47
C ARG A 82 -8.64 -19.93 -10.74
N ALA A 83 -9.09 -20.63 -9.69
CA ALA A 83 -9.98 -21.77 -9.84
C ALA A 83 -11.35 -21.37 -10.42
N THR A 84 -11.84 -20.16 -10.14
CA THR A 84 -13.06 -19.62 -10.74
C THR A 84 -12.85 -19.23 -12.20
N TYR A 85 -11.71 -18.61 -12.52
CA TYR A 85 -11.31 -18.30 -13.90
C TYR A 85 -11.17 -19.56 -14.76
N ASP A 86 -10.51 -20.59 -14.23
CA ASP A 86 -10.31 -21.86 -14.94
C ASP A 86 -11.63 -22.60 -15.22
N ARG A 87 -12.68 -22.37 -14.40
CA ARG A 87 -14.00 -23.01 -14.54
C ARG A 87 -15.00 -22.20 -15.36
N HIS A 88 -14.98 -20.87 -15.24
CA HIS A 88 -16.05 -19.98 -15.72
C HIS A 88 -15.52 -18.82 -16.57
N GLY A 89 -14.23 -18.77 -16.87
CA GLY A 89 -13.59 -17.68 -17.62
C GLY A 89 -13.62 -16.34 -16.88
N GLU A 90 -13.37 -15.28 -17.63
CA GLU A 90 -13.36 -13.90 -17.13
C GLU A 90 -14.71 -13.50 -16.52
N GLU A 91 -15.82 -13.89 -17.14
CA GLU A 91 -17.18 -13.55 -16.69
C GLU A 91 -17.50 -14.13 -15.31
N GLY A 92 -16.99 -15.32 -15.00
CA GLY A 92 -17.15 -15.95 -13.69
C GLY A 92 -16.45 -15.19 -12.58
N VAL A 93 -15.26 -14.68 -12.85
CA VAL A 93 -14.50 -13.86 -11.89
C VAL A 93 -15.15 -12.48 -11.73
N LYS A 94 -15.61 -11.88 -12.83
CA LYS A 94 -16.35 -10.61 -12.85
C LYS A 94 -17.62 -10.66 -11.99
N LYS A 95 -18.34 -11.79 -12.01
CA LYS A 95 -19.52 -12.02 -11.16
C LYS A 95 -19.16 -12.21 -9.68
N MET A 96 -17.99 -12.79 -9.39
CA MET A 96 -17.48 -13.00 -8.03
C MET A 96 -16.98 -11.71 -7.38
N MET A 97 -16.47 -10.76 -8.17
CA MET A 97 -15.96 -9.46 -7.70
C MET A 97 -17.03 -8.38 -7.46
N GLY A 98 -18.32 -8.73 -7.53
CA GLY A 98 -19.42 -7.80 -7.24
C GLY A 98 -20.02 -7.19 -8.51
N GLY A 99 -21.12 -7.78 -8.97
CA GLY A 99 -21.89 -7.27 -10.10
C GLY A 99 -22.82 -6.13 -9.69
N GLY A 100 -22.62 -4.95 -10.30
CA GLY A 100 -23.56 -3.84 -10.23
C GLY A 100 -23.07 -2.60 -10.98
N GLY A 101 -23.26 -2.55 -12.30
CA GLY A 101 -23.02 -1.36 -13.13
C GLY A 101 -22.11 -1.62 -14.32
N GLY A 102 -22.48 -1.10 -15.50
CA GLY A 102 -21.79 -1.30 -16.79
C GLY A 102 -20.46 -0.55 -16.90
N HIS A 103 -19.54 -0.77 -15.96
CA HIS A 103 -18.13 -0.43 -16.06
C HIS A 103 -17.31 -1.70 -15.89
N ASP A 104 -16.21 -1.83 -16.62
CA ASP A 104 -15.32 -2.98 -16.48
C ASP A 104 -14.69 -2.95 -15.08
N PRO A 105 -15.00 -3.91 -14.18
CA PRO A 105 -14.51 -3.86 -12.81
C PRO A 105 -12.98 -3.95 -12.74
N PHE A 106 -12.34 -4.54 -13.75
CA PHE A 106 -10.89 -4.54 -13.91
C PHE A 106 -10.34 -3.18 -14.37
N ALA A 107 -11.09 -2.44 -15.20
CA ALA A 107 -10.74 -1.09 -15.62
C ALA A 107 -11.03 -0.05 -14.52
N SER A 108 -12.01 -0.27 -13.65
CA SER A 108 -12.27 0.57 -12.48
C SER A 108 -11.21 0.39 -11.40
N PHE A 109 -10.72 -0.82 -11.17
CA PHE A 109 -9.65 -1.08 -10.19
C PHE A 109 -8.29 -0.48 -10.61
N PHE A 110 -7.92 -0.56 -11.90
CA PHE A 110 -6.71 0.10 -12.42
C PHE A 110 -6.92 1.57 -12.81
N GLY A 111 -8.15 1.94 -13.17
CA GLY A 111 -8.58 3.32 -13.42
C GLY A 111 -8.59 4.13 -12.14
N ASP A 112 -8.93 3.56 -10.98
CA ASP A 112 -8.74 4.20 -9.67
C ASP A 112 -7.27 4.21 -9.23
N PHE A 113 -6.44 3.30 -9.73
CA PHE A 113 -4.99 3.29 -9.48
C PHE A 113 -4.27 4.40 -10.27
N PHE A 114 -4.63 4.63 -11.54
CA PHE A 114 -3.91 5.55 -12.45
C PHE A 114 -4.71 6.77 -12.93
N GLY A 115 -6.00 6.84 -12.66
CA GLY A 115 -6.90 7.96 -12.96
C GLY A 115 -7.41 8.57 -11.68
N GLY A 116 -6.79 9.68 -11.29
CA GLY A 116 -6.99 10.31 -9.98
C GLY A 116 -8.45 10.50 -9.59
N GLY A 117 -8.78 10.06 -8.37
CA GLY A 117 -10.08 10.35 -7.78
C GLY A 117 -10.66 9.28 -6.85
N HIS A 118 -9.90 8.30 -6.40
CA HIS A 118 -10.28 7.59 -5.18
C HIS A 118 -9.54 8.23 -4.02
N ASP A 119 -10.26 9.09 -3.29
CA ASP A 119 -9.97 9.38 -1.89
C ASP A 119 -10.09 8.04 -1.16
N SER A 120 -9.00 7.26 -1.25
CA SER A 120 -8.73 6.17 -0.36
C SER A 120 -8.55 6.84 0.98
N SER A 121 -9.67 7.13 1.64
CA SER A 121 -9.78 7.08 3.08
C SER A 121 -9.51 5.62 3.49
N GLU A 122 -8.28 5.18 3.20
CA GLU A 122 -7.57 4.17 3.95
C GLU A 122 -7.80 4.58 5.40
N ASP A 123 -8.28 3.66 6.23
CA ASP A 123 -8.39 3.86 7.68
C ASP A 123 -7.04 4.37 8.20
N GLU A 124 -6.79 5.68 8.13
CA GLU A 124 -5.65 6.32 8.73
C GLU A 124 -5.95 6.28 10.22
N ARG A 125 -5.60 5.14 10.81
CA ARG A 125 -5.53 5.01 12.25
C ARG A 125 -4.80 6.25 12.75
N PRO A 126 -5.36 6.98 13.72
CA PRO A 126 -4.80 8.25 14.10
C PRO A 126 -3.35 8.05 14.57
N ARG A 127 -2.39 8.62 13.83
CA ARG A 127 -0.96 8.43 14.05
C ARG A 127 -0.41 9.51 14.99
N GLY A 128 0.59 9.14 15.77
CA GLY A 128 1.37 10.07 16.58
C GLY A 128 2.24 10.99 15.72
N ALA A 129 2.73 12.09 16.30
CA ALA A 129 3.60 13.02 15.59
C ALA A 129 5.00 12.40 15.34
N ASP A 130 5.57 12.72 14.18
CA ASP A 130 6.94 12.38 13.84
C ASP A 130 7.93 13.24 14.63
N VAL A 131 9.05 12.65 15.04
CA VAL A 131 10.13 13.35 15.75
C VAL A 131 11.34 13.43 14.84
N VAL A 132 11.92 14.61 14.69
CA VAL A 132 13.18 14.81 13.95
C VAL A 132 14.34 14.92 14.93
N PHE A 133 15.42 14.17 14.67
CA PHE A 133 16.65 14.20 15.46
C PHE A 133 17.84 14.48 14.54
N ASP A 134 18.50 15.62 14.74
CA ASP A 134 19.71 15.99 14.00
C ASP A 134 20.94 15.32 14.61
N LEU A 135 21.53 14.37 13.89
CA LEU A 135 22.78 13.72 14.24
C LEU A 135 23.94 14.44 13.53
N PHE A 136 24.77 15.13 14.30
CA PHE A 136 25.97 15.76 13.78
C PHE A 136 27.12 14.76 13.75
N VAL A 137 27.66 14.52 12.57
CA VAL A 137 28.79 13.60 12.33
C VAL A 137 29.97 14.36 11.75
N THR A 138 31.18 13.90 12.01
CA THR A 138 32.36 14.48 11.37
C THR A 138 32.59 13.88 9.98
N LEU A 139 33.36 14.58 9.15
CA LEU A 139 33.71 14.08 7.82
C LEU A 139 34.46 12.74 7.92
N GLU A 140 35.34 12.59 8.91
CA GLU A 140 36.10 11.36 9.15
C GLU A 140 35.19 10.16 9.47
N GLU A 141 34.16 10.38 10.30
CA GLU A 141 33.18 9.35 10.67
C GLU A 141 32.40 8.86 9.45
N VAL A 142 32.01 9.77 8.56
CA VAL A 142 31.33 9.44 7.30
C VAL A 142 32.25 8.69 6.33
N TYR A 143 33.55 8.97 6.30
CA TYR A 143 34.50 8.27 5.41
C TYR A 143 34.82 6.85 5.86
N VAL A 144 34.86 6.60 7.16
CA VAL A 144 35.18 5.27 7.72
C VAL A 144 33.91 4.41 7.87
N GLY A 145 32.76 5.05 8.09
CA GLY A 145 31.55 4.40 8.58
C GLY A 145 31.63 4.25 10.10
N HIS A 146 30.56 4.61 10.80
CA HIS A 146 30.54 4.64 12.26
C HIS A 146 29.16 4.26 12.81
N PHE A 147 29.14 3.58 13.95
CA PHE A 147 27.91 3.24 14.66
C PHE A 147 27.76 4.16 15.87
N VAL A 148 26.71 4.98 15.89
CA VAL A 148 26.43 5.90 16.98
C VAL A 148 25.30 5.35 17.85
N GLU A 149 25.59 5.05 19.12
CA GLU A 149 24.58 4.69 20.10
C GLU A 149 23.92 5.93 20.71
N VAL A 150 22.62 6.12 20.46
CA VAL A 150 21.84 7.24 21.01
C VAL A 150 20.84 6.73 22.04
N LYS A 151 20.95 7.21 23.28
CA LYS A 151 19.97 6.92 24.35
C LYS A 151 18.87 7.96 24.34
N ARG A 152 17.66 7.54 23.94
CA ARG A 152 16.47 8.39 23.89
C ARG A 152 15.48 8.01 24.98
N LYS A 153 14.90 9.02 25.64
CA LYS A 153 13.74 8.84 26.53
C LYS A 153 12.46 8.95 25.70
N LYS A 154 11.79 7.82 25.49
CA LYS A 154 10.52 7.71 24.76
C LYS A 154 9.35 7.71 25.75
N SER A 155 8.30 8.46 25.46
CA SER A 155 7.05 8.35 26.18
C SER A 155 6.23 7.18 25.63
N VAL A 156 5.67 6.35 26.51
CA VAL A 156 4.81 5.21 26.14
C VAL A 156 3.57 5.18 27.03
N TYR A 157 2.43 4.80 26.47
CA TYR A 157 1.20 4.57 27.23
C TYR A 157 1.25 3.19 27.89
N LYS A 158 1.20 3.15 29.23
CA LYS A 158 1.05 1.91 30.01
C LYS A 158 -0.34 1.82 30.61
N GLN A 159 -0.91 0.63 30.59
CA GLN A 159 -2.17 0.37 31.27
C GLN A 159 -2.00 0.55 32.78
N THR A 160 -2.92 1.28 33.39
CA THR A 160 -2.99 1.49 34.84
C THR A 160 -4.31 0.95 35.36
N SER A 161 -4.42 0.78 36.68
CA SER A 161 -5.67 0.39 37.32
C SER A 161 -6.78 1.42 37.06
N GLY A 162 -8.00 0.92 36.86
CA GLY A 162 -9.20 1.71 36.58
C GLY A 162 -9.61 1.69 35.11
N THR A 163 -10.87 2.06 34.86
CA THR A 163 -11.45 2.24 33.53
C THR A 163 -11.70 3.73 33.27
N ARG A 164 -11.44 4.16 32.04
CA ARG A 164 -11.80 5.50 31.54
C ARG A 164 -13.03 5.38 30.65
N LYS A 165 -13.94 6.36 30.72
CA LYS A 165 -15.07 6.43 29.80
C LYS A 165 -14.59 6.93 28.44
N CYS A 166 -14.82 6.17 27.39
CA CYS A 166 -14.44 6.47 26.01
C CYS A 166 -15.66 6.31 25.09
N ASN A 167 -15.56 6.77 23.84
CA ASN A 167 -16.60 6.61 22.82
C ASN A 167 -18.01 7.03 23.31
N CYS A 168 -18.07 8.16 24.02
CA CYS A 168 -19.32 8.64 24.58
C CYS A 168 -20.27 9.13 23.49
N ARG A 169 -21.48 8.59 23.46
CA ARG A 169 -22.58 9.04 22.59
C ARG A 169 -23.81 9.40 23.41
N HIS A 170 -24.64 10.28 22.85
CA HIS A 170 -25.93 10.60 23.43
C HIS A 170 -27.01 9.68 22.85
N GLU A 171 -27.75 9.03 23.74
CA GLU A 171 -28.85 8.12 23.41
C GLU A 171 -30.15 8.65 24.02
N MET A 172 -31.21 8.74 23.23
CA MET A 172 -32.54 9.09 23.71
C MET A 172 -33.17 7.85 24.35
N ARG A 173 -33.43 7.90 25.67
CA ARG A 173 -34.16 6.85 26.37
C ARG A 173 -35.56 7.31 26.73
N THR A 174 -36.53 6.43 26.50
CA THR A 174 -37.93 6.65 26.88
C THR A 174 -38.24 5.74 28.05
N GLU A 175 -38.64 6.33 29.18
CA GLU A 175 -38.98 5.61 30.40
C GLU A 175 -40.44 5.88 30.78
N GLN A 176 -41.17 4.82 31.13
CA GLN A 176 -42.56 4.94 31.55
C GLN A 176 -42.62 5.14 33.06
N ILE A 177 -42.93 6.36 33.49
CA ILE A 177 -42.97 6.73 34.92
C ILE A 177 -44.34 6.41 35.54
N GLY A 178 -45.31 6.00 34.72
CA GLY A 178 -46.61 5.53 35.19
C GLY A 178 -47.62 5.27 34.05
N MET A 179 -48.87 5.02 34.40
CA MET A 179 -49.94 4.80 33.42
C MET A 179 -50.10 6.00 32.48
N GLY A 180 -49.79 5.80 31.20
CA GLY A 180 -49.93 6.82 30.14
C GLY A 180 -48.92 7.97 30.19
N ARG A 181 -47.87 7.92 31.03
CA ARG A 181 -46.84 8.95 31.12
C ARG A 181 -45.48 8.39 30.71
N PHE A 182 -44.95 8.89 29.61
CA PHE A 182 -43.62 8.57 29.11
C PHE A 182 -42.72 9.81 29.24
N GLN A 183 -41.53 9.64 29.79
CA GLN A 183 -40.51 10.67 29.81
C GLN A 183 -39.40 10.27 28.85
N MET A 184 -39.13 11.15 27.88
CA MET A 184 -37.97 11.01 26.99
C MET A 184 -36.85 11.90 27.53
N TYR A 185 -35.67 11.33 27.76
CA TYR A 185 -34.49 12.09 28.19
C TYR A 185 -33.23 11.58 27.49
N GLN A 186 -32.27 12.49 27.31
CA GLN A 186 -30.99 12.20 26.68
C GLN A 186 -30.03 11.68 27.74
N VAL A 187 -29.48 10.47 27.54
CA VAL A 187 -28.47 9.87 28.41
C VAL A 187 -27.16 9.78 27.63
N GLN A 188 -26.06 10.16 28.27
CA GLN A 188 -24.72 9.92 27.73
C GLN A 188 -24.31 8.48 28.06
N VAL A 189 -24.22 7.65 27.03
CA VAL A 189 -23.72 6.27 27.12
C VAL A 189 -22.27 6.29 26.64
N CYS A 190 -21.36 5.79 27.47
CA CYS A 190 -19.94 5.68 27.13
C CYS A 190 -19.49 4.24 27.30
N ASP A 191 -18.51 3.83 26.49
CA ASP A 191 -17.83 2.56 26.65
C ASP A 191 -16.77 2.66 27.76
N GLU A 192 -16.48 1.53 28.42
CA GLU A 192 -15.42 1.45 29.43
C GLU A 192 -14.11 0.99 28.77
N CYS A 193 -13.21 1.94 28.52
CA CYS A 193 -11.86 1.65 28.04
C CYS A 193 -10.88 1.45 29.21
N PRO A 194 -9.80 0.68 29.03
CA PRO A 194 -8.71 0.64 29.99
C PRO A 194 -8.07 2.03 30.15
N ASN A 195 -7.77 2.40 31.40
CA ASN A 195 -7.05 3.64 31.67
C ASN A 195 -5.56 3.48 31.33
N VAL A 196 -4.98 4.51 30.72
CA VAL A 196 -3.56 4.51 30.33
C VAL A 196 -2.85 5.72 30.92
N LYS A 197 -1.61 5.51 31.36
CA LYS A 197 -0.72 6.55 31.88
C LYS A 197 0.48 6.68 30.97
N LEU A 198 0.86 7.92 30.68
CA LEU A 198 2.09 8.22 29.96
C LEU A 198 3.30 8.01 30.89
N VAL A 199 4.21 7.12 30.53
CA VAL A 199 5.43 6.81 31.27
C VAL A 199 6.62 6.99 30.34
N GLN A 200 7.73 7.55 30.85
CA GLN A 200 8.96 7.67 30.08
C GLN A 200 9.81 6.40 30.25
N GLU A 201 10.14 5.77 29.13
CA GLU A 201 11.08 4.64 29.03
C GLU A 201 12.34 5.09 28.30
N THR A 202 13.50 4.59 28.73
CA THR A 202 14.76 4.84 28.03
C THR A 202 15.01 3.70 27.03
N ARG A 203 15.20 4.05 25.76
CA ARG A 203 15.61 3.12 24.70
C ARG A 203 16.94 3.57 24.11
N THR A 204 17.83 2.61 23.86
CA THR A 204 19.07 2.85 23.11
C THR A 204 18.79 2.51 21.65
N LEU A 205 19.13 3.42 20.75
CA LEU A 205 19.06 3.24 19.31
C LEU A 205 20.48 3.20 18.77
N GLU A 206 20.75 2.25 17.88
CA GLU A 206 22.02 2.16 17.14
C GLU A 206 21.77 2.75 15.76
N ILE A 207 22.44 3.87 15.47
CA ILE A 207 22.33 4.55 14.18
C ILE A 207 23.61 4.24 13.41
N GLU A 208 23.45 3.60 12.25
CA GLU A 208 24.55 3.28 11.35
C GLU A 208 24.74 4.44 10.36
N VAL A 209 25.91 5.07 10.40
CA VAL A 209 26.31 6.07 9.43
C VAL A 209 27.01 5.36 8.29
N GLU A 210 26.32 5.24 7.15
CA GLU A 210 26.87 4.61 5.95
C GLU A 210 28.06 5.40 5.39
N VAL A 211 29.00 4.69 4.76
CA VAL A 211 30.19 5.31 4.18
C VAL A 211 29.80 6.24 3.04
N GLY A 212 30.18 7.51 3.15
CA GLY A 212 29.83 8.53 2.15
C GLY A 212 28.38 9.00 2.22
N ALA A 213 27.73 8.88 3.39
CA ALA A 213 26.43 9.49 3.65
C ALA A 213 26.41 10.98 3.26
N ASP A 214 25.34 11.38 2.57
CA ASP A 214 25.16 12.76 2.12
C ASP A 214 24.69 13.66 3.27
N ASP A 215 25.06 14.94 3.22
CA ASP A 215 24.56 15.95 4.15
C ASP A 215 23.05 16.15 3.98
N GLY A 216 22.30 16.02 5.08
CA GLY A 216 20.84 16.06 5.08
C GLY A 216 20.16 14.72 4.77
N GLN A 217 20.90 13.62 4.62
CA GLN A 217 20.32 12.28 4.48
C GLN A 217 19.46 11.93 5.71
N GLU A 218 18.24 11.45 5.48
CA GLU A 218 17.31 11.05 6.54
C GLU A 218 17.19 9.53 6.64
N GLN A 219 17.35 9.00 7.85
CA GLN A 219 17.05 7.60 8.20
C GLN A 219 15.80 7.55 9.07
N VAL A 220 14.86 6.65 8.74
CA VAL A 220 13.56 6.57 9.40
C VAL A 220 13.49 5.33 10.30
N PHE A 221 13.27 5.56 11.59
CA PHE A 221 12.99 4.52 12.58
C PHE A 221 11.47 4.48 12.83
N VAL A 222 10.83 3.44 12.28
CA VAL A 222 9.38 3.30 12.28
C VAL A 222 8.84 3.09 13.70
N GLY A 223 7.80 3.84 14.07
CA GLY A 223 7.12 3.72 15.36
C GLY A 223 7.95 4.18 16.56
N GLU A 224 9.07 4.84 16.32
CA GLU A 224 9.91 5.45 17.35
C GLU A 224 9.59 6.94 17.60
N GLY A 225 8.59 7.53 16.96
CA GLY A 225 8.12 8.90 17.20
C GLY A 225 7.31 9.09 18.49
N GLU A 226 6.37 10.03 18.49
CA GLU A 226 5.48 10.27 19.62
C GLU A 226 4.36 9.21 19.69
N PRO A 227 3.97 8.76 20.90
CA PRO A 227 2.89 7.79 21.04
C PRO A 227 1.52 8.45 20.82
N HIS A 228 0.60 7.73 20.18
CA HIS A 228 -0.81 8.10 20.11
C HIS A 228 -1.66 7.15 20.99
N ILE A 229 -2.75 7.65 21.57
CA ILE A 229 -3.57 6.88 22.52
C ILE A 229 -4.48 5.84 21.83
N GLU A 230 -4.90 6.14 20.60
CA GLU A 230 -5.89 5.36 19.84
C GLU A 230 -5.35 4.83 18.51
N GLY A 231 -4.09 5.08 18.19
CA GLY A 231 -3.48 4.58 16.97
C GLY A 231 -1.98 4.47 17.06
N ASP A 232 -1.34 4.37 15.89
CA ASP A 232 0.06 3.99 15.81
C ASP A 232 0.99 5.14 16.23
N PRO A 233 2.13 4.85 16.89
CA PRO A 233 3.13 5.88 17.17
C PRO A 233 3.68 6.46 15.85
N GLY A 234 4.08 7.73 15.88
CA GLY A 234 4.77 8.35 14.75
C GLY A 234 6.17 7.76 14.52
N ASP A 235 6.92 8.33 13.59
CA ASP A 235 8.27 7.87 13.25
C ASP A 235 9.36 8.78 13.83
N LEU A 236 10.56 8.23 14.06
CA LEU A 236 11.74 9.01 14.38
C LEU A 236 12.60 9.15 13.12
N LYS A 237 12.73 10.38 12.63
CA LYS A 237 13.55 10.74 11.46
C LYS A 237 14.89 11.27 11.96
N VAL A 238 15.95 10.51 11.73
CA VAL A 238 17.31 10.92 12.03
C VAL A 238 17.89 11.60 10.81
N ARG A 239 18.18 12.89 10.91
CA ARG A 239 18.84 13.66 9.85
C ARG A 239 20.33 13.73 10.13
N ILE A 240 21.14 13.26 9.20
CA ILE A 240 22.59 13.27 9.30
C ILE A 240 23.09 14.63 8.81
N ASN A 241 23.76 15.39 9.66
CA ASN A 241 24.38 16.67 9.32
C ASN A 241 25.91 16.53 9.41
N VAL A 242 26.60 16.67 8.28
CA VAL A 242 28.06 16.50 8.19
C VAL A 242 28.73 17.83 8.56
N GLN A 243 29.52 17.81 9.62
CA GLN A 243 30.28 18.99 10.03
C GLN A 243 31.39 19.30 9.02
N LYS A 244 31.50 20.59 8.66
CA LYS A 244 32.55 21.06 7.75
C LYS A 244 33.92 20.89 8.39
N HIS A 245 34.84 20.23 7.69
CA HIS A 245 36.21 20.08 8.14
C HIS A 245 37.07 21.29 7.72
N PRO A 246 37.91 21.88 8.60
CA PRO A 246 38.67 23.10 8.29
C PRO A 246 39.65 23.01 7.11
N ARG A 247 40.10 21.78 6.77
CA ARG A 247 41.10 21.55 5.71
C ARG A 247 40.55 20.88 4.45
N VAL A 248 39.33 20.36 4.49
CA VAL A 248 38.75 19.58 3.39
C VAL A 248 37.40 20.18 3.05
N LEU A 249 37.30 20.72 1.83
CA LEU A 249 36.04 21.24 1.31
C LEU A 249 35.24 20.07 0.71
N SER A 250 33.96 20.02 1.05
CA SER A 250 33.04 19.07 0.41
C SER A 250 32.76 19.52 -1.03
N ARG A 251 32.36 18.59 -1.90
CA ARG A 251 32.01 18.92 -3.29
C ARG A 251 30.83 19.90 -3.38
N LEU A 252 29.95 19.90 -2.39
CA LEU A 252 28.79 20.81 -2.27
C LEU A 252 29.21 22.26 -2.00
N ASP A 253 30.32 22.47 -1.28
CA ASP A 253 30.88 23.81 -1.02
C ASP A 253 31.51 24.48 -2.27
N LEU A 254 31.73 23.72 -3.35
CA LEU A 254 32.28 24.25 -4.61
C LEU A 254 31.20 24.73 -5.59
N THR A 255 29.92 24.51 -5.27
CA THR A 255 28.77 24.86 -6.12
C THR A 255 27.91 26.01 -5.57
N SER A 256 28.26 26.55 -4.40
CA SER A 256 27.59 27.71 -3.78
C SER A 256 28.37 29.01 -3.97
#